data_AF-A0A7X3ZYK5-F1
#
_entry.id   AF-A0A7X3ZYK5-F1
#
_cell.length_a   1.000
_cell.length_b   1.000
_cell.length_c   1.000
_cell.angle_alpha   90.00
_cell.angle_beta   90.00
_cell.angle_gamma   90.00
#
_symmetry.space_group_name_H-M   'P 1'
#
loop_
_entity.id
_entity.type
_entity.pdbx_description
1 polymer ?
#
loop_
_entity_poly.entity_id
_entity_poly.type
_entity_poly.pdbx_seq_one_letter_code
_entity_poly.pdbx_strand_id
1 'polypeptide(L)'
;MISHLKGREKALEPFGWRGRKAAWIALVCLHSGVFTRAQATRFLDTHHERARRLVHALIAQGLAAEETVPGIRGIGRVCRIYARSLYRALGAEHVRHRRTATPAVLVRRLLSLDYVIEHADLPWLPTEQEKVTAFEGLGIERALLPVRVYRGAGGTTRRHFPLKMPVALDSTRALFVYAEPGHDTATALRSWGNAHRGLWRALQRLDRSVEVVAVGRASDETERARGVMRGWAEPSGLGQPDPAIREELERIERAILQGAVQILEEFGGLQAAMKRSVTLEKRARRQAGRGSIHRGMAWQTVRLQGVRYR
;
A
#
# COMPACT_ATOMS: atom_id res chain seq x y z
N MET A 1 18.21 -10.38 -1.41
CA MET A 1 18.23 -8.90 -1.32
C MET A 1 16.84 -8.40 -1.66
N ILE A 2 16.29 -7.43 -0.92
CA ILE A 2 14.94 -6.90 -1.18
C ILE A 2 14.94 -6.15 -2.52
N SER A 3 14.05 -6.52 -3.45
CA SER A 3 14.11 -6.07 -4.86
C SER A 3 14.00 -4.54 -5.00
N HIS A 4 13.05 -3.91 -4.32
CA HIS A 4 12.79 -2.47 -4.41
C HIS A 4 13.84 -1.59 -3.69
N LEU A 5 14.71 -2.19 -2.87
CA LEU A 5 15.78 -1.47 -2.19
C LEU A 5 17.07 -1.42 -3.00
N LYS A 6 17.21 -2.24 -4.03
CA LYS A 6 18.46 -2.37 -4.81
C LYS A 6 18.95 -1.00 -5.28
N GLY A 7 20.15 -0.62 -4.83
CA GLY A 7 20.79 0.66 -5.14
C GLY A 7 20.48 1.78 -4.15
N ARG A 8 19.37 1.73 -3.41
CA ARG A 8 19.04 2.75 -2.39
C ARG A 8 19.90 2.64 -1.15
N GLU A 9 20.36 1.43 -0.82
CA GLU A 9 21.27 1.21 0.30
C GLU A 9 22.60 1.96 0.12
N LYS A 10 23.04 2.14 -1.13
CA LYS A 10 24.28 2.87 -1.45
C LYS A 10 24.20 4.36 -1.08
N ALA A 11 23.00 4.94 -1.10
CA ALA A 11 22.79 6.33 -0.67
C ALA A 11 23.11 6.54 0.82
N LEU A 12 23.25 5.45 1.60
CA LEU A 12 23.59 5.52 3.02
C LEU A 12 25.08 5.35 3.32
N GLU A 13 25.91 5.09 2.30
CA GLU A 13 27.36 4.96 2.47
C GLU A 13 28.06 6.22 3.01
N PRO A 14 27.67 7.46 2.62
CA PRO A 14 28.22 8.68 3.21
C PRO A 14 27.98 8.82 4.72
N PHE A 15 27.01 8.08 5.27
CA PHE A 15 26.72 8.01 6.70
C PHE A 15 27.43 6.86 7.40
N GLY A 16 28.32 6.14 6.71
CA GLY A 16 29.07 4.99 7.23
C GLY A 16 28.30 3.67 7.24
N TRP A 17 27.09 3.62 6.66
CA TRP A 17 26.30 2.39 6.59
C TRP A 17 26.55 1.65 5.28
N ARG A 18 26.84 0.34 5.36
CA ARG A 18 27.12 -0.51 4.18
C ARG A 18 26.38 -1.85 4.25
N GLY A 19 26.26 -2.50 3.09
CA GLY A 19 25.75 -3.87 2.96
C GLY A 19 24.36 -4.07 3.58
N ARG A 20 24.16 -5.20 4.29
CA ARG A 20 22.86 -5.55 4.90
C ARG A 20 22.37 -4.53 5.94
N LYS A 21 23.28 -3.83 6.64
CA LYS A 21 22.89 -2.78 7.60
C LYS A 21 22.32 -1.57 6.90
N ALA A 22 22.93 -1.14 5.79
CA ALA A 22 22.38 -0.07 4.96
C ALA A 22 21.01 -0.47 4.38
N ALA A 23 20.90 -1.70 3.85
CA ALA A 23 19.61 -2.21 3.36
C ALA A 23 18.53 -2.22 4.45
N TRP A 24 18.86 -2.61 5.68
CA TRP A 24 17.95 -2.55 6.83
C TRP A 24 17.50 -1.13 7.15
N ILE A 25 18.44 -0.19 7.26
CA ILE A 25 18.13 1.22 7.56
C ILE A 25 17.27 1.82 6.45
N ALA A 26 17.58 1.54 5.19
CA ALA A 26 16.78 1.97 4.05
C ALA A 26 15.35 1.41 4.12
N LEU A 27 15.22 0.11 4.39
CA LEU A 27 13.92 -0.55 4.56
C LEU A 27 13.07 0.13 5.62
N VAL A 28 13.66 0.34 6.81
CA VAL A 28 12.99 0.96 7.95
C VAL A 28 12.56 2.38 7.59
N CYS A 29 13.46 3.23 7.11
CA CYS A 29 13.15 4.62 6.74
C CYS A 29 11.99 4.70 5.73
N LEU A 30 11.97 3.79 4.77
CA LEU A 30 10.99 3.80 3.68
C LEU A 30 9.61 3.27 4.08
N HIS A 31 9.53 2.33 5.03
CA HIS A 31 8.27 1.62 5.33
C HIS A 31 7.68 1.89 6.72
N SER A 32 8.48 2.31 7.70
CA SER A 32 8.01 2.43 9.09
C SER A 32 8.58 3.62 9.86
N GLY A 33 9.86 3.92 9.65
CA GLY A 33 10.71 4.78 10.47
C GLY A 33 11.01 4.26 11.87
N VAL A 34 10.46 3.09 12.22
CA VAL A 34 10.58 2.47 13.54
C VAL A 34 10.72 0.97 13.40
N PHE A 35 11.49 0.36 14.29
CA PHE A 35 11.67 -1.09 14.33
C PHE A 35 11.97 -1.57 15.74
N THR A 36 11.73 -2.85 16.01
CA THR A 36 12.21 -3.50 17.24
C THR A 36 13.56 -4.17 16.99
N ARG A 37 14.35 -4.35 18.05
CA ARG A 37 15.59 -5.14 17.98
C ARG A 37 15.33 -6.54 17.42
N ALA A 38 14.17 -7.12 17.74
CA ALA A 38 13.71 -8.41 17.23
C ALA A 38 13.67 -8.49 15.70
N GLN A 39 13.06 -7.48 15.08
CA GLN A 39 12.96 -7.38 13.63
C GLN A 39 14.35 -7.21 12.99
N ALA A 40 15.22 -6.40 13.61
CA ALA A 40 16.60 -6.23 13.14
C ALA A 40 17.43 -7.52 13.23
N THR A 41 17.37 -8.23 14.37
CA THR A 41 18.02 -9.53 14.59
C THR A 41 17.64 -10.52 13.49
N ARG A 42 16.33 -10.66 13.22
CA ARG A 42 15.82 -11.57 12.18
C ARG A 42 16.22 -11.13 10.78
N PHE A 43 16.05 -9.85 10.45
CA PHE A 43 16.38 -9.37 9.10
C PHE A 43 17.88 -9.46 8.80
N LEU A 44 18.73 -9.15 9.78
CA LEU A 44 20.18 -9.19 9.61
C LEU A 44 20.76 -10.59 9.78
N ASP A 45 19.93 -11.56 10.17
CA ASP A 45 20.32 -12.93 10.49
C ASP A 45 21.52 -12.95 11.45
N THR A 46 21.33 -12.33 12.62
CA THR A 46 22.41 -12.07 13.56
C THR A 46 21.96 -12.24 15.00
N HIS A 47 22.92 -12.45 15.90
CA HIS A 47 22.67 -12.46 17.35
C HIS A 47 22.13 -11.12 17.88
N HIS A 48 21.29 -11.16 18.91
CA HIS A 48 20.60 -9.99 19.48
C HIS A 48 21.54 -8.88 19.93
N GLU A 49 22.73 -9.22 20.44
CA GLU A 49 23.77 -8.25 20.82
C GLU A 49 24.29 -7.43 19.62
N ARG A 50 24.36 -8.01 18.42
CA ARG A 50 24.75 -7.23 17.23
C ARG A 50 23.65 -6.27 16.81
N ALA A 51 22.38 -6.66 16.95
CA ALA A 51 21.24 -5.76 16.73
C ALA A 51 21.21 -4.62 17.77
N ARG A 52 21.55 -4.90 19.04
CA ARG A 52 21.73 -3.88 20.08
C ARG A 52 22.83 -2.89 19.72
N ARG A 53 24.00 -3.37 19.26
CA ARG A 53 25.10 -2.50 18.81
C ARG A 53 24.69 -1.61 17.63
N LEU A 54 23.89 -2.13 16.69
CA LEU A 54 23.34 -1.32 15.60
C LEU A 54 22.48 -0.16 16.13
N VAL A 55 21.57 -0.44 17.08
CA VAL A 55 20.73 0.59 17.71
C VAL A 55 21.60 1.62 18.44
N HIS A 56 22.57 1.18 19.23
CA HIS A 56 23.50 2.08 19.93
C HIS A 56 24.30 2.96 18.95
N ALA A 57 24.77 2.39 17.84
CA ALA A 57 25.50 3.15 16.82
C ALA A 57 24.62 4.21 16.13
N LEU A 58 23.36 3.88 15.82
CA LEU A 58 22.40 4.85 15.29
C LEU A 58 22.14 6.01 16.28
N ILE A 59 22.04 5.69 17.57
CA ILE A 59 21.83 6.69 18.63
C ILE A 59 23.08 7.56 18.81
N ALA A 60 24.26 6.94 18.88
CA ALA A 60 25.53 7.65 19.05
C ALA A 60 25.83 8.64 17.91
N GLN A 61 25.35 8.35 16.69
CA GLN A 61 25.43 9.26 15.55
C GLN A 61 24.29 10.29 15.49
N GLY A 62 23.40 10.34 16.48
CA GLY A 62 22.25 11.23 16.51
C GLY A 62 21.19 10.95 15.44
N LEU A 63 21.16 9.71 14.92
CA LEU A 63 20.27 9.31 13.81
C LEU A 63 18.94 8.72 14.28
N ALA A 64 18.91 8.15 15.49
CA ALA A 64 17.77 7.47 16.06
C ALA A 64 17.63 7.68 17.57
N ALA A 65 16.45 7.40 18.09
CA ALA A 65 16.16 7.32 19.52
C ALA A 65 15.51 5.95 19.82
N GLU A 66 15.71 5.44 21.03
CA GLU A 66 15.00 4.26 21.51
C GLU A 66 13.95 4.67 22.55
N GLU A 67 12.71 4.21 22.36
CA GLU A 67 11.57 4.56 23.21
C GLU A 67 10.73 3.31 23.54
N THR A 68 10.14 3.29 24.74
CA THR A 68 9.16 2.25 25.12
C THR A 68 7.80 2.63 24.54
N VAL A 69 7.03 1.66 24.05
CA VAL A 69 5.66 1.90 23.58
C VAL A 69 4.66 1.67 24.72
N PRO A 70 4.06 2.73 25.31
CA PRO A 70 3.14 2.57 26.42
C PRO A 70 1.85 1.86 26.00
N GLY A 71 1.25 1.11 26.93
CA GLY A 71 -0.08 0.54 26.76
C GLY A 71 -0.18 -0.65 25.81
N ILE A 72 0.93 -1.14 25.24
CA ILE A 72 0.90 -2.23 24.26
C ILE A 72 1.87 -3.35 24.65
N ARG A 73 1.32 -4.41 25.24
CA ARG A 73 2.08 -5.60 25.67
C ARG A 73 2.79 -6.25 24.48
N GLY A 74 4.00 -6.76 24.70
CA GLY A 74 4.75 -7.59 23.76
C GLY A 74 5.61 -6.87 22.71
N ILE A 75 5.55 -5.54 22.62
CA ILE A 75 6.39 -4.76 21.67
C ILE A 75 7.73 -4.36 22.28
N GLY A 76 7.77 -4.08 23.59
CA GLY A 76 8.99 -3.67 24.29
C GLY A 76 9.48 -2.29 23.85
N ARG A 77 10.78 -2.18 23.53
CA ARG A 77 11.42 -0.95 23.05
C ARG A 77 11.45 -0.92 21.52
N VAL A 78 11.20 0.27 20.96
CA VAL A 78 11.31 0.55 19.54
C VAL A 78 12.45 1.54 19.30
N CYS A 79 13.22 1.30 18.25
CA CYS A 79 14.19 2.25 17.73
C CYS A 79 13.53 3.07 16.61
N ARG A 80 13.42 4.38 16.80
CA ARG A 80 12.87 5.33 15.83
C ARG A 80 13.99 6.10 15.16
N ILE A 81 14.11 5.93 13.84
CA ILE A 81 15.06 6.67 13.01
C ILE A 81 14.43 8.01 12.64
N TYR A 82 15.00 9.11 13.13
CA TYR A 82 14.43 10.45 12.96
C TYR A 82 15.28 11.40 12.11
N ALA A 83 16.56 11.07 11.87
CA ALA A 83 17.46 11.97 11.15
C ALA A 83 16.99 12.23 9.71
N ARG A 84 16.61 13.48 9.45
CA ARG A 84 16.09 13.94 8.14
C ARG A 84 17.09 13.68 7.00
N SER A 85 18.39 13.68 7.28
CA SER A 85 19.45 13.44 6.30
C SER A 85 19.39 12.04 5.68
N LEU A 86 19.12 10.99 6.46
CA LEU A 86 18.92 9.63 5.95
C LEU A 86 17.70 9.55 5.03
N TYR A 87 16.60 10.17 5.44
CA TYR A 87 15.39 10.21 4.62
C TYR A 87 15.60 10.99 3.33
N ARG A 88 16.34 12.11 3.36
CA ARG A 88 16.71 12.87 2.17
C ARG A 88 17.53 12.04 1.20
N ALA A 89 18.56 11.33 1.68
CA ALA A 89 19.38 10.46 0.85
C ALA A 89 18.57 9.36 0.16
N LEU A 90 17.47 8.92 0.78
CA LEU A 90 16.56 7.92 0.24
C LEU A 90 15.39 8.49 -0.60
N GLY A 91 15.40 9.80 -0.92
CA GLY A 91 14.31 10.45 -1.65
C GLY A 91 13.00 10.56 -0.85
N ALA A 92 13.06 10.39 0.47
CA ALA A 92 11.93 10.27 1.38
C ALA A 92 11.88 11.39 2.44
N GLU A 93 12.53 12.53 2.19
CA GLU A 93 12.74 13.62 3.16
C GLU A 93 11.44 14.07 3.89
N HIS A 94 10.34 14.14 3.15
CA HIS A 94 9.06 14.61 3.68
C HIS A 94 8.23 13.51 4.34
N VAL A 95 8.69 12.26 4.36
CA VAL A 95 8.00 11.15 4.98
C VAL A 95 7.98 11.31 6.51
N ARG A 96 6.78 11.50 7.05
CA ARG A 96 6.50 11.62 8.51
C ARG A 96 6.91 10.41 9.37
N HIS A 97 7.47 9.35 8.79
CA HIS A 97 8.01 8.21 9.55
C HIS A 97 9.07 8.65 10.57
N ARG A 98 9.83 9.70 10.26
CA ARG A 98 10.81 10.31 11.17
C ARG A 98 10.24 10.97 12.44
N ARG A 99 8.97 11.38 12.43
CA ARG A 99 8.34 12.13 13.53
C ARG A 99 7.89 11.20 14.64
N THR A 100 7.80 11.74 15.86
CA THR A 100 7.12 11.10 16.99
C THR A 100 5.67 10.76 16.61
N ALA A 101 5.16 9.70 17.22
CA ALA A 101 3.86 9.15 16.87
C ALA A 101 3.19 8.53 18.11
N THR A 102 1.87 8.41 18.06
CA THR A 102 1.12 7.72 19.10
C THR A 102 1.43 6.22 19.11
N PRO A 103 1.21 5.51 20.23
CA PRO A 103 1.44 4.07 20.32
C PRO A 103 0.76 3.28 19.19
N ALA A 104 -0.50 3.56 18.87
CA ALA A 104 -1.23 2.91 17.79
C ALA A 104 -0.55 3.09 16.41
N VAL A 105 -0.04 4.29 16.12
CA VAL A 105 0.70 4.56 14.88
C VAL A 105 2.04 3.82 14.85
N LEU A 106 2.73 3.70 15.99
CA LEU A 106 3.96 2.91 16.08
C LEU A 106 3.68 1.43 15.79
N VAL A 107 2.64 0.84 16.36
CA VAL A 107 2.29 -0.57 16.10
C VAL A 107 1.92 -0.80 14.65
N ARG A 108 1.10 0.07 14.07
CA ARG A 108 0.79 0.05 12.62
C ARG A 108 2.05 0.01 11.78
N ARG A 109 3.04 0.86 12.09
CA ARG A 109 4.31 0.92 11.36
C ARG A 109 5.13 -0.38 11.52
N LEU A 110 5.13 -0.96 12.72
CA LEU A 110 5.81 -2.24 12.98
C LEU A 110 5.13 -3.40 12.24
N LEU A 111 3.80 -3.43 12.23
CA LEU A 111 2.99 -4.41 11.51
C LEU A 111 3.22 -4.34 10.00
N SER A 112 3.18 -3.13 9.43
CA SER A 112 3.51 -2.89 8.03
C SER A 112 4.93 -3.37 7.70
N LEU A 113 5.90 -3.05 8.56
CA LEU A 113 7.29 -3.47 8.37
C LEU A 113 7.43 -5.00 8.38
N ASP A 114 6.76 -5.69 9.31
CA ASP A 114 6.79 -7.15 9.38
C ASP A 114 6.30 -7.79 8.09
N TYR A 115 5.17 -7.30 7.55
CA TYR A 115 4.60 -7.80 6.31
C TYR A 115 5.56 -7.60 5.13
N VAL A 116 6.14 -6.41 5.01
CA VAL A 116 7.10 -6.08 3.94
C VAL A 116 8.38 -6.92 4.05
N ILE A 117 8.88 -7.19 5.26
CA ILE A 117 10.05 -8.06 5.47
C ILE A 117 9.76 -9.48 4.98
N GLU A 118 8.55 -9.99 5.23
CA GLU A 118 8.16 -11.36 4.88
C GLU A 118 7.87 -11.54 3.38
N HIS A 119 7.49 -10.45 2.69
CA HIS A 119 7.18 -10.43 1.26
C HIS A 119 8.14 -9.47 0.53
N ALA A 120 9.44 -9.68 0.75
CA ALA A 120 10.54 -8.84 0.28
C ALA A 120 10.74 -8.85 -1.25
N ASP A 121 10.14 -9.80 -1.94
CA ASP A 121 10.19 -9.99 -3.38
C ASP A 121 9.19 -9.08 -4.13
N LEU A 122 8.14 -8.62 -3.45
CA LEU A 122 7.11 -7.77 -4.06
C LEU A 122 7.66 -6.39 -4.47
N PRO A 123 7.18 -5.82 -5.59
CA PRO A 123 7.59 -4.50 -6.06
C PRO A 123 6.91 -3.39 -5.28
N TRP A 124 7.43 -3.16 -4.07
CA TRP A 124 6.90 -2.15 -3.16
C TRP A 124 7.13 -0.72 -3.68
N LEU A 125 6.12 0.13 -3.46
CA LEU A 125 6.13 1.57 -3.71
C LEU A 125 6.19 2.30 -2.36
N PRO A 126 7.38 2.51 -1.76
CA PRO A 126 7.47 3.01 -0.39
C PRO A 126 7.03 4.47 -0.21
N THR A 127 7.27 5.34 -1.19
CA THR A 127 6.99 6.77 -1.07
C THR A 127 5.63 7.16 -1.66
N GLU A 128 5.10 8.30 -1.22
CA GLU A 128 3.90 8.90 -1.84
C GLU A 128 4.14 9.18 -3.32
N GLN A 129 5.32 9.70 -3.67
CA GLN A 129 5.69 10.02 -5.05
C GLN A 129 5.71 8.78 -5.93
N GLU A 130 6.32 7.69 -5.49
CA GLU A 130 6.34 6.43 -6.25
C GLU A 130 4.95 5.85 -6.44
N LYS A 131 4.08 5.90 -5.42
CA LYS A 131 2.68 5.47 -5.57
C LYS A 131 1.96 6.31 -6.62
N VAL A 132 2.05 7.64 -6.51
CA VAL A 132 1.41 8.56 -7.45
C VAL A 132 1.94 8.33 -8.87
N THR A 133 3.25 8.38 -9.08
CA THR A 133 3.88 8.19 -10.39
C THR A 133 3.56 6.83 -10.99
N ALA A 134 3.56 5.75 -10.19
CA ALA A 134 3.27 4.42 -10.71
C ALA A 134 1.81 4.28 -11.17
N PHE A 135 0.85 4.86 -10.45
CA PHE A 135 -0.56 4.81 -10.87
C PHE A 135 -0.87 5.79 -12.01
N GLU A 136 -0.30 7.00 -12.00
CA GLU A 136 -0.40 7.94 -13.13
C GLU A 136 0.23 7.37 -14.41
N GLY A 137 1.33 6.62 -14.28
CA GLY A 137 1.96 5.90 -15.39
C GLY A 137 1.10 4.78 -16.00
N LEU A 138 0.05 4.34 -15.31
CA LEU A 138 -0.98 3.45 -15.85
C LEU A 138 -2.14 4.22 -16.51
N GLY A 139 -2.07 5.54 -16.59
CA GLY A 139 -3.15 6.41 -17.07
C GLY A 139 -4.26 6.64 -16.05
N ILE A 140 -4.04 6.32 -14.77
CA ILE A 140 -5.04 6.56 -13.72
C ILE A 140 -4.99 8.03 -13.29
N GLU A 141 -6.11 8.71 -13.40
CA GLU A 141 -6.23 10.10 -12.97
C GLU A 141 -5.90 10.28 -11.49
N ARG A 142 -5.10 11.31 -11.19
CA ARG A 142 -4.69 11.64 -9.82
C ARG A 142 -5.86 11.86 -8.85
N ALA A 143 -7.01 12.30 -9.36
CA ALA A 143 -8.23 12.51 -8.58
C ALA A 143 -8.82 11.21 -8.02
N LEU A 144 -8.53 10.06 -8.64
CA LEU A 144 -8.98 8.74 -8.19
C LEU A 144 -8.09 8.16 -7.09
N LEU A 145 -6.92 8.75 -6.85
CA LEU A 145 -5.99 8.31 -5.82
C LEU A 145 -6.49 8.69 -4.42
N PRO A 146 -6.35 7.81 -3.41
CA PRO A 146 -6.73 8.11 -2.03
C PRO A 146 -6.06 9.39 -1.56
N VAL A 147 -6.86 10.39 -1.14
CA VAL A 147 -6.36 11.71 -0.77
C VAL A 147 -6.94 12.17 0.56
N ARG A 148 -6.13 12.88 1.35
CA ARG A 148 -6.60 13.66 2.49
C ARG A 148 -6.18 15.12 2.33
N VAL A 149 -7.14 16.00 2.56
CA VAL A 149 -6.96 17.44 2.49
C VAL A 149 -6.77 17.97 3.91
N TYR A 150 -5.69 18.70 4.13
CA TYR A 150 -5.38 19.36 5.40
C TYR A 150 -5.52 20.86 5.19
N ARG A 151 -6.43 21.49 5.93
CA ARG A 151 -6.59 22.95 5.97
C ARG A 151 -5.84 23.49 7.17
N GLY A 152 -5.02 24.51 6.96
CA GLY A 152 -4.30 25.22 8.03
C GLY A 152 -4.12 26.69 7.68
N ALA A 153 -3.50 27.45 8.60
CA ALA A 153 -3.32 28.90 8.44
C ALA A 153 -2.55 29.30 7.17
N GLY A 154 -1.62 28.46 6.71
CA GLY A 154 -0.86 28.67 5.46
C GLY A 154 -1.52 28.07 4.20
N GLY A 155 -2.81 27.75 4.24
CA GLY A 155 -3.57 27.23 3.10
C GLY A 155 -3.87 25.73 3.15
N THR A 156 -4.20 25.16 1.98
CA THR A 156 -4.69 23.79 1.84
C THR A 156 -3.59 22.87 1.30
N THR A 157 -3.21 21.83 2.04
CA THR A 157 -2.28 20.80 1.58
C THR A 157 -3.03 19.50 1.25
N ARG A 158 -2.88 18.97 0.04
CA ARG A 158 -3.37 17.64 -0.35
C ARG A 158 -2.25 16.61 -0.18
N ARG A 159 -2.57 15.43 0.35
CA ARG A 159 -1.63 14.30 0.46
C ARG A 159 -2.28 13.03 -0.02
N HIS A 160 -1.61 12.34 -0.93
CA HIS A 160 -2.05 11.04 -1.41
C HIS A 160 -1.56 9.93 -0.48
N PHE A 161 -2.32 8.83 -0.39
CA PHE A 161 -2.03 7.68 0.46
C PHE A 161 -1.65 8.09 1.91
N PRO A 162 -2.51 8.86 2.61
CA PRO A 162 -2.15 9.57 3.84
C PRO A 162 -1.72 8.66 5.00
N LEU A 163 -2.21 7.41 5.02
CA LEU A 163 -1.85 6.41 6.03
C LEU A 163 -0.51 5.73 5.77
N LYS A 164 0.06 5.90 4.56
CA LYS A 164 1.36 5.35 4.15
C LYS A 164 1.48 3.84 4.30
N MET A 165 0.36 3.14 4.18
CA MET A 165 0.41 1.69 4.18
C MET A 165 1.18 1.17 2.96
N PRO A 166 1.85 0.01 3.07
CA PRO A 166 2.53 -0.60 1.95
C PRO A 166 1.60 -0.83 0.76
N VAL A 167 2.11 -0.53 -0.43
CA VAL A 167 1.44 -0.81 -1.70
C VAL A 167 2.48 -1.45 -2.61
N ALA A 168 2.17 -2.60 -3.19
CA ALA A 168 2.98 -3.20 -4.24
C ALA A 168 2.21 -3.18 -5.56
N LEU A 169 2.90 -3.00 -6.67
CA LEU A 169 2.31 -2.93 -8.00
C LEU A 169 3.22 -3.60 -9.02
N ASP A 170 2.69 -4.59 -9.72
CA ASP A 170 3.33 -5.22 -10.87
C ASP A 170 2.47 -5.11 -12.14
N SER A 171 2.89 -5.81 -13.20
CA SER A 171 2.21 -5.80 -14.50
C SER A 171 0.86 -6.54 -14.50
N THR A 172 0.42 -7.14 -13.40
CA THR A 172 -0.80 -7.96 -13.33
C THR A 172 -1.66 -7.65 -12.12
N ARG A 173 -1.07 -7.17 -11.01
CA ARG A 173 -1.77 -6.94 -9.75
C ARG A 173 -1.29 -5.71 -8.99
N ALA A 174 -2.21 -5.15 -8.22
CA ALA A 174 -1.95 -4.17 -7.17
C ALA A 174 -2.32 -4.77 -5.81
N LEU A 175 -1.38 -4.77 -4.89
CA LEU A 175 -1.56 -5.24 -3.51
C LEU A 175 -1.57 -4.05 -2.55
N PHE A 176 -2.63 -3.94 -1.76
CA PHE A 176 -2.78 -2.90 -0.74
C PHE A 176 -2.77 -3.54 0.65
N VAL A 177 -1.80 -3.14 1.46
CA VAL A 177 -1.72 -3.60 2.85
C VAL A 177 -2.49 -2.62 3.74
N TYR A 178 -3.21 -3.13 4.72
CA TYR A 178 -3.85 -2.35 5.77
C TYR A 178 -3.44 -2.90 7.13
N ALA A 179 -2.60 -2.16 7.84
CA ALA A 179 -2.18 -2.52 9.19
C ALA A 179 -2.85 -1.59 10.20
N GLU A 180 -3.75 -2.09 11.04
CA GLU A 180 -4.34 -1.30 12.12
C GLU A 180 -4.45 -2.15 13.38
N PRO A 181 -3.84 -1.73 14.50
CA PRO A 181 -4.08 -2.36 15.78
C PRO A 181 -5.47 -1.99 16.35
N GLY A 182 -6.14 -2.95 16.99
CA GLY A 182 -7.17 -2.66 18.00
C GLY A 182 -8.64 -2.90 17.60
N HIS A 183 -9.53 -2.43 18.49
CA HIS A 183 -10.94 -2.84 18.53
C HIS A 183 -11.83 -2.26 17.42
N ASP A 184 -11.49 -1.09 16.85
CA ASP A 184 -12.30 -0.44 15.78
C ASP A 184 -11.78 -0.72 14.36
N THR A 185 -11.03 -1.81 14.21
CA THR A 185 -10.38 -2.19 12.94
C THR A 185 -11.37 -2.26 11.78
N ALA A 186 -12.60 -2.73 12.01
CA ALA A 186 -13.60 -2.87 10.94
C ALA A 186 -14.10 -1.53 10.39
N THR A 187 -14.39 -0.54 11.24
CA THR A 187 -14.86 0.79 10.80
C THR A 187 -13.74 1.56 10.11
N ALA A 188 -12.54 1.54 10.69
CA ALA A 188 -11.38 2.18 10.10
C ALA A 188 -11.00 1.55 8.75
N LEU A 189 -11.07 0.21 8.64
CA LEU A 189 -10.87 -0.52 7.38
C LEU A 189 -11.95 -0.16 6.35
N ARG A 190 -13.23 -0.07 6.74
CA ARG A 190 -14.32 0.41 5.86
C ARG A 190 -14.07 1.80 5.32
N SER A 191 -13.71 2.75 6.19
CA SER A 191 -13.39 4.13 5.80
C SER A 191 -12.20 4.16 4.84
N TRP A 192 -11.15 3.41 5.15
CA TRP A 192 -9.97 3.29 4.30
C TRP A 192 -10.34 2.69 2.93
N GLY A 193 -11.06 1.58 2.88
CA GLY A 193 -11.47 0.95 1.62
C GLY A 193 -12.35 1.86 0.76
N ASN A 194 -13.29 2.59 1.39
CA ASN A 194 -14.12 3.57 0.69
C ASN A 194 -13.27 4.67 0.01
N ALA A 195 -12.20 5.14 0.68
CA ALA A 195 -11.26 6.10 0.10
C ALA A 195 -10.41 5.52 -1.06
N HIS A 196 -10.36 4.20 -1.24
CA HIS A 196 -9.61 3.53 -2.29
C HIS A 196 -10.49 2.99 -3.44
N ARG A 197 -11.82 2.97 -3.29
CA ARG A 197 -12.74 2.41 -4.30
C ARG A 197 -12.55 3.00 -5.70
N GLY A 198 -12.29 4.30 -5.82
CA GLY A 198 -12.04 4.96 -7.10
C GLY A 198 -10.85 4.36 -7.82
N LEU A 199 -9.70 4.31 -7.14
CA LEU A 199 -8.47 3.67 -7.62
C LEU A 199 -8.68 2.19 -7.94
N TRP A 200 -9.34 1.43 -7.08
CA TRP A 200 -9.54 -0.01 -7.30
C TRP A 200 -10.38 -0.27 -8.56
N ARG A 201 -11.45 0.49 -8.78
CA ARG A 201 -12.25 0.38 -10.02
C ARG A 201 -11.43 0.75 -11.25
N ALA A 202 -10.58 1.78 -11.18
CA ALA A 202 -9.68 2.15 -12.27
C ALA A 202 -8.70 1.01 -12.60
N LEU A 203 -8.10 0.37 -11.59
CA LEU A 203 -7.23 -0.78 -11.79
C LEU A 203 -7.96 -1.97 -12.42
N GLN A 204 -9.18 -2.25 -11.98
CA GLN A 204 -9.99 -3.32 -12.58
C GLN A 204 -10.36 -3.04 -14.05
N ARG A 205 -10.61 -1.77 -14.41
CA ARG A 205 -10.80 -1.39 -15.82
C ARG A 205 -9.56 -1.70 -16.64
N LEU A 206 -8.37 -1.57 -16.07
CA LEU A 206 -7.10 -1.91 -16.71
C LEU A 206 -6.75 -3.41 -16.59
N ASP A 207 -7.72 -4.26 -16.27
CA ASP A 207 -7.56 -5.72 -16.08
C ASP A 207 -6.45 -6.09 -15.07
N ARG A 208 -6.17 -5.21 -14.10
CA ARG A 208 -5.27 -5.50 -12.99
C ARG A 208 -6.04 -6.12 -11.83
N SER A 209 -5.51 -7.21 -11.27
CA SER A 209 -6.01 -7.77 -10.02
C SER A 209 -5.82 -6.78 -8.88
N VAL A 210 -6.80 -6.70 -7.99
CA VAL A 210 -6.76 -5.83 -6.80
C VAL A 210 -6.85 -6.72 -5.58
N GLU A 211 -5.77 -6.75 -4.81
CA GLU A 211 -5.67 -7.56 -3.61
C GLU A 211 -5.53 -6.65 -2.38
N VAL A 212 -6.22 -7.01 -1.30
CA VAL A 212 -6.11 -6.30 -0.03
C VAL A 212 -5.70 -7.28 1.07
N VAL A 213 -4.73 -6.87 1.88
CA VAL A 213 -4.26 -7.64 3.03
C VAL A 213 -4.46 -6.84 4.30
N ALA A 214 -5.30 -7.35 5.19
CA ALA A 214 -5.39 -6.85 6.55
C ALA A 214 -4.33 -7.51 7.43
N VAL A 215 -3.49 -6.70 8.07
CA VAL A 215 -2.41 -7.15 8.96
C VAL A 215 -2.80 -6.87 10.40
N GLY A 216 -2.86 -7.93 11.21
CA GLY A 216 -3.21 -7.87 12.64
C GLY A 216 -2.22 -8.58 13.53
N ARG A 217 -2.41 -8.45 14.85
CA ARG A 217 -1.63 -9.16 15.89
C ARG A 217 -2.39 -10.34 16.47
N ALA A 218 -3.70 -10.19 16.59
CA ALA A 218 -4.59 -11.18 17.18
C ALA A 218 -5.57 -11.73 16.14
N SER A 219 -6.01 -12.97 16.37
CA SER A 219 -6.87 -13.70 15.43
C SER A 219 -8.23 -13.00 15.23
N ASP A 220 -8.79 -12.42 16.30
CA ASP A 220 -10.06 -11.68 16.27
C ASP A 220 -9.98 -10.38 15.45
N GLU A 221 -8.83 -9.68 15.48
CA GLU A 221 -8.58 -8.51 14.61
C GLU A 221 -8.60 -8.94 13.13
N THR A 222 -7.90 -10.04 12.82
CA THR A 222 -7.82 -10.56 11.45
C THR A 222 -9.15 -11.11 10.95
N GLU A 223 -9.95 -11.76 11.80
CA GLU A 223 -11.26 -12.30 11.43
C GLU A 223 -12.28 -11.19 11.13
N ARG A 224 -12.33 -10.16 11.97
CA ARG A 224 -13.16 -8.97 11.72
C ARG A 224 -12.81 -8.31 10.38
N ALA A 225 -11.52 -8.22 10.06
CA ALA A 225 -11.09 -7.67 8.78
C ALA A 225 -11.50 -8.55 7.59
N ARG A 226 -11.45 -9.88 7.71
CA ARG A 226 -11.94 -10.81 6.66
C ARG A 226 -13.41 -10.55 6.33
N GLY A 227 -14.26 -10.36 7.34
CA GLY A 227 -15.68 -10.04 7.13
C GLY A 227 -15.88 -8.76 6.30
N VAL A 228 -15.13 -7.70 6.60
CA VAL A 228 -15.18 -6.45 5.81
C VAL A 228 -14.73 -6.66 4.37
N MET A 229 -13.59 -7.33 4.17
CA MET A 229 -13.04 -7.54 2.83
C MET A 229 -13.88 -8.51 1.99
N ARG A 230 -14.57 -9.47 2.61
CA ARG A 230 -15.51 -10.37 1.93
C ARG A 230 -16.62 -9.55 1.25
N GLY A 231 -17.21 -8.59 1.96
CA GLY A 231 -18.20 -7.68 1.38
C GLY A 231 -17.65 -6.74 0.29
N TRP A 232 -16.33 -6.63 0.13
CA TRP A 232 -15.71 -5.92 -0.99
C TRP A 232 -15.40 -6.82 -2.17
N ALA A 233 -15.21 -8.12 -1.95
CA ALA A 233 -14.91 -9.11 -2.98
C ALA A 233 -16.18 -9.67 -3.62
N GLU A 234 -17.24 -9.80 -2.83
CA GLU A 234 -18.55 -10.21 -3.30
C GLU A 234 -19.19 -9.10 -4.17
N PRO A 235 -19.78 -9.45 -5.32
CA PRO A 235 -20.59 -8.51 -6.07
C PRO A 235 -21.77 -8.09 -5.20
N SER A 236 -21.79 -6.81 -4.82
CA SER A 236 -23.04 -6.17 -4.44
C SER A 236 -23.86 -6.19 -5.72
N GLY A 237 -24.94 -6.97 -5.81
CA GLY A 237 -25.75 -7.21 -7.03
C GLY A 237 -26.36 -5.98 -7.73
N LEU A 238 -25.85 -4.79 -7.46
CA LEU A 238 -26.14 -3.48 -8.03
C LEU A 238 -24.96 -2.93 -8.85
N GLY A 239 -23.98 -3.77 -9.21
CA GLY A 239 -22.82 -3.40 -10.02
C GLY A 239 -23.23 -2.99 -11.43
N GLN A 240 -23.60 -1.73 -11.61
CA GLN A 240 -23.83 -1.17 -12.92
C GLN A 240 -22.50 -1.13 -13.70
N PRO A 241 -22.46 -1.60 -14.97
CA PRO A 241 -21.26 -1.49 -15.79
C PRO A 241 -20.86 -0.02 -15.93
N ASP A 242 -19.55 0.21 -16.08
CA ASP A 242 -18.96 1.54 -16.21
C ASP A 242 -19.77 2.43 -17.16
N PRO A 243 -20.19 3.65 -16.74
CA PRO A 243 -20.97 4.54 -17.59
C PRO A 243 -20.35 4.78 -18.97
N ALA A 244 -19.02 4.87 -19.06
CA ALA A 244 -18.33 5.02 -20.34
C ALA A 244 -18.44 3.78 -21.25
N ILE A 245 -18.35 2.57 -20.68
CA ILE A 245 -18.54 1.32 -21.43
C ILE A 245 -20.00 1.20 -21.88
N ARG A 246 -20.95 1.62 -21.03
CA ARG A 246 -22.37 1.64 -21.38
C ARG A 246 -22.65 2.63 -22.51
N GLU A 247 -22.15 3.86 -22.39
CA GLU A 247 -22.34 4.90 -23.39
C GLU A 247 -21.72 4.51 -24.75
N GLU A 248 -20.54 3.89 -24.75
CA GLU A 248 -19.90 3.39 -25.97
C GLU A 248 -20.65 2.21 -26.58
N LEU A 249 -21.15 1.27 -25.76
CA LEU A 249 -22.04 0.18 -26.21
C LEU A 249 -23.32 0.74 -26.83
N GLU A 250 -24.02 1.64 -26.14
CA GLU A 250 -25.24 2.29 -26.63
C GLU A 250 -24.98 3.11 -27.90
N ARG A 251 -23.79 3.69 -28.06
CA ARG A 251 -23.40 4.40 -29.27
C ARG A 251 -23.20 3.44 -30.44
N ILE A 252 -22.51 2.32 -30.24
CA ILE A 252 -22.30 1.29 -31.26
C ILE A 252 -23.64 0.64 -31.65
N GLU A 253 -24.46 0.25 -30.67
CA GLU A 253 -25.77 -0.36 -30.90
C GLU A 253 -26.69 0.57 -31.69
N ARG A 254 -26.76 1.86 -31.32
CA ARG A 254 -27.53 2.85 -32.09
C ARG A 254 -27.01 3.01 -33.51
N ALA A 255 -25.69 3.07 -33.70
CA ALA A 255 -25.10 3.21 -35.03
C ALA A 255 -25.41 2.01 -35.94
N ILE A 256 -25.40 0.79 -35.38
CA ILE A 256 -25.78 -0.44 -36.09
C ILE A 256 -27.26 -0.42 -36.46
N LEU A 257 -28.14 -0.10 -35.50
CA LEU A 257 -29.60 -0.08 -35.70
C LEU A 257 -30.04 1.00 -36.70
N GLN A 258 -29.37 2.14 -36.71
CA GLN A 258 -29.70 3.28 -37.59
C GLN A 258 -28.97 3.23 -38.94
N GLY A 259 -28.07 2.27 -39.16
CA GLY A 259 -27.24 2.22 -40.37
C GLY A 259 -26.37 3.47 -40.53
N ALA A 260 -25.90 4.06 -39.43
CA ALA A 260 -25.14 5.32 -39.43
C ALA A 260 -23.69 5.07 -39.89
N VAL A 261 -23.49 4.97 -41.20
CA VAL A 261 -22.21 4.60 -41.85
C VAL A 261 -21.04 5.45 -41.35
N GLN A 262 -21.24 6.77 -41.20
CA GLN A 262 -20.21 7.70 -40.71
C GLN A 262 -19.72 7.33 -39.31
N ILE A 263 -20.62 6.96 -38.39
CA ILE A 263 -20.27 6.56 -37.03
C ILE A 263 -19.59 5.18 -37.06
N LEU A 264 -20.06 4.26 -37.92
CA LEU A 264 -19.44 2.94 -38.06
C LEU A 264 -18.01 3.04 -38.63
N GLU A 265 -17.73 4.00 -39.51
CA GLU A 265 -16.37 4.26 -40.01
C GLU A 265 -15.41 4.73 -38.91
N GLU A 266 -15.88 5.51 -37.93
CA GLU A 266 -15.07 5.87 -36.74
C GLU A 266 -14.59 4.61 -35.96
N PHE A 267 -15.33 3.51 -36.06
CA PHE A 267 -14.99 2.23 -35.45
C PHE A 267 -14.23 1.28 -36.38
N GLY A 268 -13.91 1.68 -37.61
CA GLY A 268 -13.27 0.84 -38.63
C GLY A 268 -14.24 -0.02 -39.44
N GLY A 269 -15.50 0.41 -39.55
CA GLY A 269 -16.58 -0.26 -40.27
C GLY A 269 -17.41 -1.23 -39.42
N LEU A 270 -18.47 -1.77 -40.00
CA LEU A 270 -19.47 -2.60 -39.31
C LEU A 270 -18.85 -3.81 -38.58
N GLN A 271 -17.97 -4.55 -39.25
CA GLN A 271 -17.30 -5.73 -38.68
C GLN A 271 -16.45 -5.39 -37.44
N ALA A 272 -15.73 -4.27 -37.48
CA ALA A 272 -14.90 -3.82 -36.37
C ALA A 272 -15.76 -3.30 -35.21
N ALA A 273 -16.85 -2.57 -35.50
CA ALA A 273 -17.83 -2.12 -34.51
C ALA A 273 -18.49 -3.30 -33.78
N MET A 274 -18.91 -4.35 -34.51
CA MET A 274 -19.48 -5.56 -33.92
C MET A 274 -18.47 -6.30 -33.02
N LYS A 275 -17.23 -6.47 -33.48
CA LYS A 275 -16.17 -7.11 -32.68
C LYS A 275 -15.91 -6.32 -31.39
N ARG A 276 -15.88 -4.99 -31.49
CA ARG A 276 -15.70 -4.08 -30.35
C ARG A 276 -16.87 -4.15 -29.36
N SER A 277 -18.12 -4.18 -29.85
CA SER A 277 -19.31 -4.39 -29.01
C SER A 277 -19.20 -5.70 -28.20
N VAL A 278 -18.89 -6.82 -28.84
CA VAL A 278 -18.70 -8.11 -28.14
C VAL A 278 -17.59 -8.05 -27.08
N THR A 279 -16.49 -7.33 -27.35
CA THR A 279 -15.43 -7.10 -26.36
C THR A 279 -15.92 -6.24 -25.18
N LEU A 280 -16.66 -5.17 -25.46
CA LEU A 280 -17.22 -4.27 -24.46
C LEU A 280 -18.30 -4.97 -23.62
N GLU A 281 -19.17 -5.79 -24.21
CA GLU A 281 -20.15 -6.60 -23.49
C GLU A 281 -19.48 -7.61 -22.56
N LYS A 282 -18.44 -8.32 -23.03
CA LYS A 282 -17.66 -9.24 -22.18
C LYS A 282 -17.02 -8.48 -21.02
N ARG A 283 -16.53 -7.26 -21.25
CA ARG A 283 -15.94 -6.41 -20.22
C ARG A 283 -16.99 -5.89 -19.23
N ALA A 284 -18.15 -5.45 -19.72
CA ALA A 284 -19.29 -5.00 -18.93
C ALA A 284 -19.82 -6.13 -18.03
N ARG A 285 -20.01 -7.35 -18.58
CA ARG A 285 -20.42 -8.54 -17.83
C ARG A 285 -19.40 -8.93 -16.76
N ARG A 286 -18.10 -8.82 -17.08
CA ARG A 286 -17.02 -9.04 -16.09
C ARG A 286 -17.02 -7.99 -14.98
N GLN A 287 -17.39 -6.74 -15.26
CA GLN A 287 -17.43 -5.67 -14.26
C GLN A 287 -18.70 -5.70 -13.40
N ALA A 288 -19.86 -5.96 -14.01
CA ALA A 288 -21.16 -5.91 -13.35
C ALA A 288 -21.31 -6.95 -12.22
N GLY A 289 -20.53 -8.04 -12.29
CA GLY A 289 -20.50 -9.11 -11.28
C GLY A 289 -19.24 -9.15 -10.41
N ARG A 290 -18.41 -8.09 -10.37
CA ARG A 290 -17.18 -8.09 -9.55
C ARG A 290 -17.29 -7.14 -8.35
N GLY A 291 -16.87 -7.64 -7.19
CA GLY A 291 -16.59 -6.78 -6.04
C GLY A 291 -15.49 -5.76 -6.36
N SER A 292 -15.39 -4.72 -5.53
CA SER A 292 -14.33 -3.70 -5.62
C SER A 292 -12.90 -4.23 -5.47
N ILE A 293 -12.73 -5.48 -5.02
CA ILE A 293 -11.44 -6.17 -4.98
C ILE A 293 -11.59 -7.60 -5.53
N HIS A 294 -10.49 -8.20 -5.97
CA HIS A 294 -10.45 -9.59 -6.40
C HIS A 294 -10.20 -10.55 -5.23
N ARG A 295 -9.38 -10.14 -4.26
CA ARG A 295 -9.04 -10.99 -3.11
C ARG A 295 -8.78 -10.16 -1.85
N GLY A 296 -9.42 -10.56 -0.75
CA GLY A 296 -9.12 -10.10 0.60
C GLY A 296 -8.42 -11.20 1.39
N MET A 297 -7.30 -10.87 2.03
CA MET A 297 -6.55 -11.80 2.90
C MET A 297 -6.32 -11.17 4.26
N ALA A 298 -6.30 -11.98 5.31
CA ALA A 298 -5.80 -11.52 6.60
C ALA A 298 -4.51 -12.25 6.95
N TRP A 299 -3.54 -11.48 7.43
CA TRP A 299 -2.21 -11.94 7.80
C TRP A 299 -1.93 -11.53 9.25
N GLN A 300 -1.42 -12.45 10.05
CA GLN A 300 -1.15 -12.24 11.46
C GLN A 300 0.36 -12.24 11.70
N THR A 301 0.88 -11.19 12.35
CA THR A 301 2.29 -11.23 12.77
C THR A 301 2.45 -12.13 13.99
N VAL A 302 3.43 -13.02 13.94
CA VAL A 302 3.92 -13.77 15.10
C VAL A 302 5.02 -13.00 15.85
N ARG A 303 5.59 -11.94 15.25
CA ARG A 303 6.83 -11.30 15.71
C ARG A 303 6.61 -10.23 16.78
N LEU A 304 5.40 -9.71 16.89
CA LEU A 304 5.02 -8.71 17.91
C LEU A 304 4.26 -9.33 19.08
N GLN A 305 4.33 -10.65 19.26
CA GLN A 305 3.63 -11.38 20.33
C GLN A 305 4.42 -11.48 21.65
N GLY A 306 5.53 -10.76 21.80
CA GLY A 306 6.22 -10.63 23.09
C GLY A 306 7.12 -11.80 23.48
N VAL A 307 7.84 -12.39 22.52
CA VAL A 307 8.86 -13.39 22.84
C VAL A 307 10.00 -12.71 23.61
N ARG A 308 10.23 -13.14 24.86
CA ARG A 308 11.46 -12.82 25.60
C ARG A 308 12.61 -13.49 24.88
N TYR A 309 13.55 -12.71 24.34
CA TYR A 309 14.85 -13.24 23.96
C TYR A 309 15.50 -13.79 25.24
N ARG A 310 15.69 -15.10 25.31
CA ARG A 310 16.63 -15.72 26.26
C ARG A 310 18.05 -15.42 25.78
#